data_AF-A0A2E0H1L5-F1
#
_entry.id   AF-A0A2E0H1L5-F1
#
_cell.length_a   1.000
_cell.length_b   1.000
_cell.length_c   1.000
_cell.angle_alpha   90.00
_cell.angle_beta   90.00
_cell.angle_gamma   90.00
#
_symmetry.space_group_name_H-M   'P 1'
#
loop_
_entity.id
_entity.type
_entity.pdbx_description
1 polymer ?
#
loop_
_entity_poly.entity_id
_entity_poly.type
_entity_poly.pdbx_seq_one_letter_code
_entity_poly.pdbx_strand_id
1 'polypeptide(L)'
;MTKITLVKSMSLILGVSILILLPYVWSFQSSVSGLSRTVYQTSTIHGIVLWGPLLILSLPQVIWNFGTTPIGKSWKSDIALSLAIAGMPWLIRFLIPASNIGLEANSMFSFAIPVTILCLISNLTLLNLVRREGLSHRNLILSIFSISMLLILVPELFYIGDVYGNRMNTVFKLHYPVWIFLSICSAYSIYQWTKGSIRTPKFFKYLYTLIACLMLICAFYYSPAAAMTKISESNISGFRDSDSGLKESELSALKFAKSNIDINQGILESVGEWDGSGFISRNTGTANIVNWPGHQNQWRDSNPEIYQRATDVEIIYSTTNIDQAKSLLYKYEIDFVYIGRQELNQYTNNQLVKFGSMGTLVFGSMDNIRIIEIEH
;
A
#
# COMPACT_ATOMS: atom_id res chain seq x y z
N MET A 1 16.64 -3.90 42.35
CA MET A 1 16.27 -4.13 40.94
C MET A 1 17.52 -4.03 40.09
N THR A 2 17.97 -5.13 39.50
CA THR A 2 19.10 -5.14 38.56
C THR A 2 18.76 -4.29 37.32
N LYS A 3 19.56 -3.26 37.03
CA LYS A 3 19.42 -2.47 35.80
C LYS A 3 19.57 -3.40 34.60
N ILE A 4 18.46 -3.67 33.91
CA ILE A 4 18.49 -4.35 32.62
C ILE A 4 19.23 -3.41 31.66
N THR A 5 20.31 -3.88 31.04
CA THR A 5 21.05 -3.10 30.05
C THR A 5 20.21 -2.94 28.78
N LEU A 6 20.39 -1.85 28.03
CA LEU A 6 19.66 -1.60 26.78
C LEU A 6 19.69 -2.82 25.83
N VAL A 7 20.84 -3.48 25.73
CA VAL A 7 21.02 -4.71 24.95
C VAL A 7 20.09 -5.82 25.43
N LYS A 8 20.02 -6.07 26.75
CA LYS A 8 19.11 -7.07 27.31
C LYS A 8 17.64 -6.72 27.05
N SER A 9 17.26 -5.45 27.14
CA SER A 9 15.89 -5.02 26.82
C SER A 9 15.56 -5.24 25.35
N MET A 10 16.46 -4.88 24.42
CA MET A 10 16.27 -5.09 22.99
C MET A 10 16.20 -6.58 22.65
N SER A 11 17.09 -7.40 23.22
CA SER A 11 17.06 -8.85 23.04
C SER A 11 15.78 -9.48 23.59
N LEU A 12 15.29 -9.01 24.74
CA LEU A 12 14.03 -9.48 25.31
C LEU A 12 12.84 -9.11 24.41
N ILE A 13 12.78 -7.87 23.93
CA ILE A 13 11.73 -7.42 23.00
C ILE A 13 11.76 -8.27 21.74
N LEU A 14 12.93 -8.42 21.10
CA LEU A 14 13.09 -9.24 19.90
C LEU A 14 12.69 -10.70 20.15
N GLY A 15 13.14 -11.29 21.25
CA GLY A 15 12.81 -12.67 21.62
C GLY A 15 11.31 -12.87 21.83
N VAL A 16 10.66 -11.97 22.56
CA VAL A 16 9.20 -12.00 22.78
C VAL A 16 8.44 -11.79 21.47
N SER A 17 8.86 -10.83 20.64
CA SER A 17 8.25 -10.60 19.32
C SER A 17 8.36 -11.82 18.42
N ILE A 18 9.53 -12.49 18.37
CA ILE A 18 9.72 -13.72 17.59
C ILE A 18 8.83 -14.84 18.13
N LEU A 19 8.73 -15.02 19.45
CA LEU A 19 7.88 -16.04 20.05
C LEU A 19 6.39 -15.82 19.72
N ILE A 20 5.92 -14.57 19.79
CA ILE A 20 4.54 -14.22 19.43
C ILE A 20 4.28 -14.46 17.93
N LEU A 21 5.26 -14.13 17.08
CA LEU A 21 5.15 -14.28 15.63
C LEU A 21 5.51 -15.68 15.14
N LEU A 22 5.94 -16.60 16.03
CA LEU A 22 6.46 -17.90 15.64
C LEU A 22 5.49 -18.71 14.78
N PRO A 23 4.18 -18.81 15.10
CA PRO A 23 3.25 -19.55 14.24
C PRO A 23 3.17 -18.96 12.82
N TYR A 24 3.15 -17.63 12.72
CA TYR A 24 3.15 -16.94 11.43
C TYR A 24 4.44 -17.18 10.66
N VAL A 25 5.60 -16.99 11.30
CA VAL A 25 6.93 -17.17 10.66
C VAL A 25 7.13 -18.61 10.20
N TRP A 26 6.64 -19.58 10.97
CA TRP A 26 6.76 -21.01 10.65
C TRP A 26 5.96 -21.41 9.40
N SER A 27 4.76 -20.84 9.21
CA SER A 27 3.91 -21.13 8.05
C SER A 27 4.00 -20.07 6.95
N PHE A 28 4.90 -19.09 7.08
CA PHE A 28 4.97 -17.97 6.14
C PHE A 28 5.48 -18.44 4.78
N GLN A 29 4.65 -18.27 3.75
CA GLN A 29 5.02 -18.43 2.36
C GLN A 29 5.08 -17.04 1.73
N SER A 30 6.14 -16.77 0.98
CA SER A 30 6.41 -15.45 0.41
C SER A 30 6.54 -15.54 -1.09
N SER A 31 5.80 -14.68 -1.80
CA SER A 31 5.96 -14.45 -3.24
C SER A 31 7.12 -13.50 -3.57
N VAL A 32 7.99 -13.24 -2.58
CA VAL A 32 9.14 -12.35 -2.72
C VAL A 32 10.30 -13.09 -3.37
N SER A 33 10.79 -12.58 -4.50
CA SER A 33 11.92 -13.14 -5.25
C SER A 33 13.30 -12.68 -4.74
N GLY A 34 13.33 -11.87 -3.68
CA GLY A 34 14.55 -11.35 -3.06
C GLY A 34 14.70 -9.85 -3.22
N LEU A 35 15.95 -9.36 -3.20
CA LEU A 35 16.25 -7.95 -3.44
C LEU A 35 16.65 -7.73 -4.90
N SER A 36 16.03 -6.73 -5.51
CA SER A 36 16.27 -6.32 -6.89
C SER A 36 16.71 -4.87 -6.95
N ARG A 37 17.51 -4.52 -7.96
CA ARG A 37 17.98 -3.15 -8.15
C ARG A 37 16.89 -2.26 -8.74
N THR A 38 16.76 -1.05 -8.21
CA THR A 38 15.88 -0.03 -8.79
C THR A 38 16.43 0.51 -10.10
N VAL A 39 15.74 0.23 -11.21
CA VAL A 39 16.11 0.69 -12.56
C VAL A 39 15.66 2.13 -12.84
N TYR A 40 14.54 2.55 -12.25
CA TYR A 40 13.98 3.89 -12.43
C TYR A 40 13.90 4.57 -11.08
N GLN A 41 14.73 5.59 -10.89
CA GLN A 41 14.74 6.41 -9.69
C GLN A 41 13.87 7.66 -9.85
N THR A 42 13.49 8.22 -8.72
CA THR A 42 12.68 9.44 -8.64
C THR A 42 13.46 10.61 -9.22
N SER A 43 12.89 11.31 -10.20
CA SER A 43 13.51 12.54 -10.72
C SER A 43 13.39 13.67 -9.69
N THR A 44 14.26 14.67 -9.78
CA THR A 44 14.24 15.82 -8.86
C THR A 44 12.88 16.50 -8.79
N ILE A 45 12.22 16.69 -9.94
CA ILE A 45 10.91 17.34 -10.01
C ILE A 45 9.87 16.52 -9.23
N HIS A 46 9.77 15.21 -9.48
CA HIS A 46 8.84 14.34 -8.76
C HIS A 46 9.18 14.26 -7.27
N GLY A 47 10.48 14.25 -6.93
CA GLY A 47 10.94 14.28 -5.54
C GLY A 47 10.53 15.56 -4.81
N ILE A 48 10.63 16.73 -5.46
CA ILE A 48 10.17 18.02 -4.92
C ILE A 48 8.64 18.03 -4.81
N VAL A 49 7.91 17.53 -5.80
CA VAL A 49 6.45 17.47 -5.75
C VAL A 49 5.98 16.61 -4.58
N LEU A 50 6.58 15.43 -4.40
CA LEU A 50 6.18 14.48 -3.37
C LEU A 50 6.65 14.90 -1.98
N TRP A 51 7.95 15.20 -1.83
CA TRP A 51 8.55 15.41 -0.51
C TRP A 51 8.78 16.87 -0.14
N GLY A 52 8.87 17.75 -1.14
CA GLY A 52 9.11 19.18 -0.96
C GLY A 52 8.19 19.81 0.09
N PRO A 53 6.87 19.51 0.10
CA PRO A 53 6.00 20.09 1.11
C PRO A 53 6.46 19.82 2.55
N LEU A 54 6.72 18.56 2.91
CA LEU A 54 7.13 18.24 4.27
C LEU A 54 8.61 18.58 4.53
N LEU A 55 9.48 18.47 3.53
CA LEU A 55 10.89 18.79 3.65
C LEU A 55 11.14 20.29 3.84
N ILE A 56 10.43 21.17 3.14
CA ILE A 56 10.56 22.64 3.31
C ILE A 56 10.26 23.05 4.76
N LEU A 57 9.33 22.38 5.42
CA LEU A 57 8.96 22.68 6.81
C LEU A 57 9.91 22.05 7.83
N SER A 58 10.42 20.84 7.57
CA SER A 58 11.26 20.10 8.52
C SER A 58 12.76 20.38 8.39
N LEU A 59 13.27 20.57 7.17
CA LEU A 59 14.70 20.79 6.89
C LEU A 59 15.33 21.99 7.61
N PRO A 60 14.67 23.16 7.72
CA PRO A 60 15.32 24.32 8.33
C PRO A 60 15.75 24.07 9.77
N GLN A 61 14.97 23.30 10.54
CA GLN A 61 15.34 22.89 11.90
C GLN A 61 16.51 21.89 11.90
N VAL A 62 16.54 20.94 10.96
CA VAL A 62 17.64 19.96 10.85
C VAL A 62 18.95 20.65 10.49
N ILE A 63 18.93 21.57 9.51
CA ILE A 63 20.09 22.36 9.08
C ILE A 63 20.56 23.29 10.21
N TRP A 64 19.64 23.99 10.87
CA TRP A 64 19.97 24.81 12.03
C TRP A 64 20.63 23.98 13.13
N ASN A 65 20.05 22.82 13.43
CA ASN A 65 20.60 21.92 14.44
C ASN A 65 22.01 21.47 14.06
N PHE A 66 22.25 21.11 12.82
CA PHE A 66 23.59 20.72 12.36
C PHE A 66 24.59 21.87 12.48
N GLY A 67 24.26 23.05 11.94
CA GLY A 67 25.16 24.20 11.92
C GLY A 67 25.46 24.80 13.30
N THR A 68 24.58 24.60 14.28
CA THR A 68 24.76 25.11 15.65
C THR A 68 25.29 24.08 16.63
N THR A 69 25.35 22.79 16.26
CA THR A 69 25.85 21.74 17.15
C THR A 69 27.38 21.70 17.10
N PRO A 70 28.09 21.99 18.21
CA PRO A 70 29.54 21.96 18.22
C PRO A 70 30.08 20.53 18.13
N ILE A 71 31.22 20.38 17.42
CA ILE A 71 31.89 19.10 17.25
C ILE A 71 32.25 18.50 18.62
N GLY A 72 31.84 17.24 18.82
CA GLY A 72 32.06 16.52 20.08
C GLY A 72 33.41 15.81 20.13
N LYS A 73 33.83 15.38 21.31
CA LYS A 73 35.11 14.64 21.48
C LYS A 73 35.14 13.33 20.69
N SER A 74 33.98 12.68 20.52
CA SER A 74 33.84 11.38 19.85
C SER A 74 33.53 11.47 18.35
N TRP A 75 33.79 12.61 17.71
CA TRP A 75 33.37 12.93 16.34
C TRP A 75 33.76 11.87 15.30
N LYS A 76 34.93 11.22 15.43
CA LYS A 76 35.37 10.16 14.50
C LYS A 76 34.38 9.00 14.47
N SER A 77 33.93 8.57 15.65
CA SER A 77 32.94 7.50 15.76
C SER A 77 31.53 7.94 15.37
N ASP A 78 31.17 9.22 15.60
CA ASP A 78 29.89 9.76 15.13
C ASP A 78 29.84 9.75 13.60
N ILE A 79 30.93 10.16 12.93
CA ILE A 79 31.06 10.13 11.47
C ILE A 79 31.04 8.69 10.96
N ALA A 80 31.84 7.79 11.53
CA ALA A 80 31.90 6.40 11.10
C ALA A 80 30.53 5.71 11.19
N LEU A 81 29.81 5.91 12.31
CA LEU A 81 28.47 5.34 12.48
C LEU A 81 27.44 5.99 11.56
N SER A 82 27.51 7.31 11.36
CA SER A 82 26.60 8.01 10.42
C SER A 82 26.81 7.56 8.98
N LEU A 83 28.07 7.38 8.56
CA LEU A 83 28.43 6.85 7.25
C LEU A 83 27.98 5.39 7.11
N ALA A 84 28.13 4.57 8.14
CA ALA A 84 27.64 3.20 8.13
C ALA A 84 26.10 3.16 7.96
N ILE A 85 25.36 3.96 8.72
CA ILE A 85 23.89 4.01 8.65
C ILE A 85 23.41 4.52 7.28
N ALA A 86 23.90 5.68 6.83
CA ALA A 86 23.49 6.28 5.57
C ALA A 86 24.04 5.52 4.34
N GLY A 87 25.18 4.86 4.49
CA GLY A 87 25.85 4.06 3.45
C GLY A 87 25.36 2.62 3.36
N MET A 88 24.69 2.07 4.37
CA MET A 88 24.21 0.68 4.35
C MET A 88 23.28 0.39 3.16
N PRO A 89 22.29 1.26 2.81
CA PRO A 89 21.48 1.04 1.63
C PRO A 89 22.29 1.01 0.32
N TRP A 90 23.34 1.83 0.24
CA TRP A 90 24.26 1.83 -0.91
C TRP A 90 25.10 0.55 -0.96
N LEU A 91 25.61 0.09 0.17
CA LEU A 91 26.34 -1.17 0.26
C LEU A 91 25.45 -2.33 -0.22
N ILE A 92 24.21 -2.42 0.26
CA ILE A 92 23.24 -3.43 -0.19
C ILE A 92 23.06 -3.36 -1.70
N ARG A 93 22.83 -2.16 -2.25
CA ARG A 93 22.71 -1.95 -3.70
C ARG A 93 23.92 -2.49 -4.47
N PHE A 94 25.14 -2.25 -4.00
CA PHE A 94 26.36 -2.71 -4.68
C PHE A 94 26.61 -4.22 -4.55
N LEU A 95 25.99 -4.90 -3.58
CA LEU A 95 26.06 -6.36 -3.43
C LEU A 95 25.07 -7.10 -4.35
N ILE A 96 24.08 -6.42 -4.93
CA ILE A 96 23.11 -7.02 -5.85
C ILE A 96 23.76 -7.17 -7.25
N PRO A 97 23.82 -8.39 -7.84
CA PRO A 97 24.41 -8.63 -9.15
C PRO A 97 23.78 -7.81 -10.31
N ALA A 98 24.56 -7.51 -11.36
CA ALA A 98 24.22 -6.70 -12.56
C ALA A 98 24.41 -5.15 -12.45
N SER A 99 25.66 -4.73 -12.22
CA SER A 99 26.06 -3.39 -11.78
C SER A 99 26.38 -2.34 -12.88
N ASN A 100 25.52 -2.15 -13.89
CA ASN A 100 25.72 -1.02 -14.81
C ASN A 100 25.02 0.24 -14.30
N ILE A 101 25.75 1.29 -13.92
CA ILE A 101 25.22 2.65 -13.65
C ILE A 101 24.85 3.29 -15.00
N GLY A 102 23.94 2.68 -15.74
CA GLY A 102 23.50 3.16 -17.04
C GLY A 102 22.53 4.32 -16.90
N LEU A 103 21.27 4.09 -17.26
CA LEU A 103 20.21 5.12 -17.34
C LEU A 103 19.83 5.77 -15.99
N GLU A 104 20.28 5.22 -14.86
CA GLU A 104 19.94 5.68 -13.50
C GLU A 104 20.78 6.87 -13.01
N ALA A 105 21.92 7.17 -13.65
CA ALA A 105 22.92 8.06 -13.06
C ALA A 105 22.34 9.44 -12.68
N ASN A 106 21.59 10.07 -13.57
CA ASN A 106 21.14 11.45 -13.37
C ASN A 106 20.17 11.59 -12.18
N SER A 107 19.17 10.71 -12.04
CA SER A 107 18.26 10.71 -10.89
C SER A 107 18.96 10.26 -9.60
N MET A 108 19.96 9.38 -9.70
CA MET A 108 20.76 8.94 -8.57
C MET A 108 21.52 10.11 -7.94
N PHE A 109 22.21 10.89 -8.77
CA PHE A 109 22.97 12.05 -8.33
C PHE A 109 22.05 13.19 -7.84
N SER A 110 20.91 13.38 -8.49
CA SER A 110 20.04 14.52 -8.23
C SER A 110 18.97 14.29 -7.14
N PHE A 111 18.76 13.06 -6.69
CA PHE A 111 17.79 12.74 -5.64
C PHE A 111 18.35 11.83 -4.54
N ALA A 112 18.84 10.62 -4.87
CA ALA A 112 19.28 9.64 -3.86
C ALA A 112 20.49 10.15 -3.05
N ILE A 113 21.46 10.81 -3.68
CA ILE A 113 22.61 11.40 -2.96
C ILE A 113 22.18 12.53 -2.02
N PRO A 114 21.40 13.54 -2.44
CA PRO A 114 20.85 14.53 -1.51
C PRO A 114 20.13 13.92 -0.30
N VAL A 115 19.27 12.91 -0.52
CA VAL A 115 18.60 12.19 0.58
C VAL A 115 19.60 11.50 1.51
N THR A 116 20.66 10.91 0.94
CA THR A 116 21.77 10.30 1.72
C THR A 116 22.50 11.34 2.56
N ILE A 117 22.77 12.53 2.02
CA ILE A 117 23.42 13.63 2.74
C ILE A 117 22.54 14.12 3.90
N LEU A 118 21.23 14.26 3.67
CA LEU A 118 20.27 14.62 4.71
C LEU A 118 20.21 13.55 5.83
N CYS A 119 20.27 12.27 5.47
CA CYS A 119 20.40 11.17 6.43
C CYS A 119 21.71 11.26 7.24
N LEU A 120 22.83 11.53 6.57
CA LEU A 120 24.14 11.68 7.20
C LEU A 120 24.16 12.84 8.20
N ILE A 121 23.71 14.02 7.78
CA ILE A 121 23.71 15.24 8.59
C ILE A 121 22.81 15.06 9.83
N SER A 122 21.62 14.48 9.65
CA SER A 122 20.70 14.21 10.76
C SER A 122 21.27 13.21 11.76
N ASN A 123 21.88 12.11 11.30
CA ASN A 123 22.53 11.11 12.15
C ASN A 123 23.74 11.68 12.91
N LEU A 124 24.59 12.44 12.22
CA LEU A 124 25.77 13.03 12.83
C LEU A 124 25.38 13.99 13.95
N THR A 125 24.37 14.83 13.70
CA THR A 125 23.81 15.76 14.69
C THR A 125 23.17 14.99 15.85
N LEU A 126 22.39 13.95 15.56
CA LEU A 126 21.74 13.10 16.55
C LEU A 126 22.73 12.45 17.50
N LEU A 127 23.73 11.73 16.97
CA LEU A 127 24.73 11.01 17.77
C LEU A 127 25.52 11.96 18.65
N ASN A 128 25.89 13.12 18.10
CA ASN A 128 26.61 14.14 18.84
C ASN A 128 25.79 14.67 20.03
N LEU A 129 24.54 15.06 19.79
CA LEU A 129 23.65 15.59 20.83
C LEU A 129 23.31 14.53 21.89
N VAL A 130 23.02 13.28 21.48
CA VAL A 130 22.73 12.20 22.43
C VAL A 130 23.89 11.96 23.39
N ARG A 131 25.14 12.02 22.89
CA ARG A 131 26.33 11.83 23.73
C ARG A 131 26.63 13.01 24.64
N ARG A 132 26.29 14.22 24.22
CA ARG A 132 26.54 15.45 24.98
C ARG A 132 25.48 15.74 26.02
N GLU A 133 24.21 15.56 25.64
CA GLU A 133 23.04 16.06 26.38
C GLU A 133 22.12 14.92 26.85
N GLY A 134 22.32 13.69 26.39
CA GLY A 134 21.43 12.56 26.68
C GLY A 134 20.19 12.54 25.77
N LEU A 135 19.15 11.83 26.20
CA LEU A 135 17.89 11.73 25.43
C LEU A 135 17.07 13.02 25.59
N SER A 136 16.57 13.54 24.47
CA SER A 136 15.75 14.75 24.44
C SER A 136 14.72 14.70 23.30
N HIS A 137 13.69 15.55 23.37
CA HIS A 137 12.70 15.69 22.29
C HIS A 137 13.35 16.03 20.94
N ARG A 138 14.41 16.86 20.95
CA ARG A 138 15.18 17.22 19.73
C ARG A 138 15.84 16.00 19.11
N ASN A 139 16.41 15.12 19.94
CA ASN A 139 17.08 13.90 19.50
C ASN A 139 16.05 12.90 18.93
N LEU A 140 14.88 12.79 19.55
CA LEU A 140 13.78 11.99 18.99
C LEU A 140 13.39 12.48 17.58
N ILE A 141 13.20 13.78 17.39
CA ILE A 141 12.83 14.34 16.08
C ILE A 141 13.91 14.14 15.03
N LEU A 142 15.20 14.31 15.38
CA LEU A 142 16.31 14.01 14.47
C LEU A 142 16.36 12.52 14.09
N SER A 143 16.03 11.62 15.02
CA SER A 143 15.95 10.18 14.73
C SER A 143 14.79 9.84 13.79
N ILE A 144 13.61 10.43 13.99
CA ILE A 144 12.44 10.27 13.11
C ILE A 144 12.76 10.80 11.71
N PHE A 145 13.40 11.97 11.61
CA PHE A 145 13.83 12.54 10.34
C PHE A 145 14.87 11.64 9.64
N SER A 146 15.85 11.12 10.36
CA SER A 146 16.85 10.22 9.79
C SER A 146 16.25 8.92 9.27
N ILE A 147 15.35 8.29 10.04
CA ILE A 147 14.59 7.12 9.61
C ILE A 147 13.77 7.45 8.35
N SER A 148 13.16 8.63 8.30
CA SER A 148 12.43 9.08 7.11
C SER A 148 13.33 9.12 5.87
N MET A 149 14.55 9.67 5.99
CA MET A 149 15.49 9.72 4.88
C MET A 149 15.95 8.32 4.45
N LEU A 150 16.17 7.40 5.39
CA LEU A 150 16.49 6.00 5.07
C LEU A 150 15.36 5.31 4.32
N LEU A 151 14.12 5.48 4.76
CA LEU A 151 12.94 4.88 4.14
C LEU A 151 12.67 5.44 2.74
N ILE A 152 12.94 6.73 2.50
CA ILE A 152 12.93 7.31 1.15
C ILE A 152 14.08 6.76 0.31
N LEU A 153 15.27 6.59 0.89
CA LEU A 153 16.46 6.17 0.15
C LEU A 153 16.40 4.71 -0.32
N VAL A 154 15.85 3.80 0.48
CA VAL A 154 15.78 2.37 0.16
C VAL A 154 15.20 2.11 -1.25
N PRO A 155 13.96 2.51 -1.58
CA PRO A 155 13.36 2.22 -2.88
C PRO A 155 14.05 2.94 -4.04
N GLU A 156 14.89 3.94 -3.80
CA GLU A 156 15.74 4.54 -4.83
C GLU A 156 16.93 3.64 -5.19
N LEU A 157 17.38 2.79 -4.28
CA LEU A 157 18.59 2.00 -4.47
C LEU A 157 18.28 0.54 -4.80
N PHE A 158 17.31 -0.05 -4.12
CA PHE A 158 16.86 -1.41 -4.33
C PHE A 158 15.42 -1.59 -3.84
N TYR A 159 14.78 -2.68 -4.24
CA TYR A 159 13.43 -2.99 -3.83
C TYR A 159 13.28 -4.49 -3.56
N ILE A 160 12.23 -4.83 -2.83
CA ILE A 160 11.84 -6.22 -2.59
C ILE A 160 11.08 -6.68 -3.84
N GLY A 161 11.65 -7.64 -4.57
CA GLY A 161 11.06 -8.20 -5.78
C GLY A 161 9.79 -9.00 -5.46
N ASP A 162 8.74 -8.79 -6.25
CA ASP A 162 7.46 -9.48 -6.18
C ASP A 162 6.85 -9.62 -7.59
N VAL A 163 5.59 -10.05 -7.67
CA VAL A 163 4.85 -10.30 -8.93
C VAL A 163 4.83 -9.13 -9.91
N TYR A 164 5.06 -7.89 -9.46
CA TYR A 164 5.06 -6.72 -10.33
C TYR A 164 6.41 -6.44 -11.01
N GLY A 165 7.48 -7.10 -10.57
CA GLY A 165 8.82 -6.94 -11.14
C GLY A 165 9.36 -5.51 -11.07
N ASN A 166 8.85 -4.69 -10.16
CA ASN A 166 9.25 -3.29 -10.00
C ASN A 166 9.12 -2.82 -8.55
N ARG A 167 9.59 -1.60 -8.26
CA ARG A 167 9.69 -1.07 -6.89
C ARG A 167 8.39 -0.57 -6.26
N MET A 168 7.25 -0.63 -6.96
CA MET A 168 5.99 0.01 -6.54
C MET A 168 5.56 -0.38 -5.12
N ASN A 169 5.56 -1.68 -4.80
CA ASN A 169 5.18 -2.13 -3.47
C ASN A 169 6.17 -1.72 -2.37
N THR A 170 7.47 -1.68 -2.67
CA THR A 170 8.47 -1.18 -1.72
C THR A 170 8.27 0.33 -1.49
N VAL A 171 8.02 1.09 -2.55
CA VAL A 171 7.66 2.52 -2.47
C VAL A 171 6.43 2.71 -1.60
N PHE A 172 5.31 2.01 -1.87
CA PHE A 172 4.08 2.17 -1.09
C PHE A 172 4.25 1.82 0.39
N LYS A 173 4.91 0.69 0.69
CA LYS A 173 5.12 0.23 2.07
C LYS A 173 6.04 1.14 2.87
N LEU A 174 7.08 1.72 2.25
CA LEU A 174 8.05 2.55 2.96
C LEU A 174 7.70 4.05 2.94
N HIS A 175 7.09 4.57 1.88
CA HIS A 175 6.75 5.99 1.80
C HIS A 175 5.54 6.36 2.67
N TYR A 176 4.59 5.46 2.88
CA TYR A 176 3.42 5.74 3.72
C TYR A 176 3.80 6.22 5.14
N PRO A 177 4.64 5.51 5.93
CA PRO A 177 5.05 6.00 7.24
C PRO A 177 5.94 7.25 7.17
N VAL A 178 6.69 7.48 6.08
CA VAL A 178 7.52 8.68 5.92
C VAL A 178 6.69 9.96 5.91
N TRP A 179 5.52 9.95 5.26
CA TRP A 179 4.60 11.11 5.29
C TRP A 179 4.20 11.46 6.73
N ILE A 180 3.88 10.45 7.53
CA ILE A 180 3.52 10.61 8.94
C ILE A 180 4.72 11.15 9.73
N PHE A 181 5.89 10.53 9.58
CA PHE A 181 7.12 10.93 10.28
C PHE A 181 7.56 12.35 9.96
N LEU A 182 7.58 12.72 8.68
CA LEU A 182 7.94 14.07 8.27
C LEU A 182 6.88 15.09 8.68
N SER A 183 5.59 14.73 8.75
CA SER A 183 4.56 15.62 9.30
C SER A 183 4.79 15.96 10.78
N ILE A 184 5.23 14.98 11.59
CA ILE A 184 5.61 15.17 12.99
C ILE A 184 6.85 16.08 13.08
N CYS A 185 7.86 15.83 12.25
CA CYS A 185 9.06 16.69 12.16
C CYS A 185 8.70 18.13 11.79
N SER A 186 7.78 18.32 10.83
CA SER A 186 7.31 19.64 10.40
C SER A 186 6.54 20.36 11.50
N ALA A 187 5.63 19.68 12.20
CA ALA A 187 4.89 20.26 13.33
C ALA A 187 5.85 20.72 14.45
N TYR A 188 6.83 19.89 14.80
CA TYR A 188 7.86 20.25 15.77
C TYR A 188 8.71 21.44 15.30
N SER A 189 9.11 21.45 14.03
CA SER A 189 9.86 22.57 13.43
C SER A 189 9.05 23.87 13.53
N ILE A 190 7.78 23.86 13.12
CA ILE A 190 6.88 25.03 13.22
C ILE A 190 6.78 25.52 14.68
N TYR A 191 6.61 24.61 15.64
CA TYR A 191 6.59 24.97 17.07
C TYR A 191 7.88 25.66 17.53
N GLN A 192 9.04 25.12 17.16
CA GLN A 192 10.34 25.67 17.55
C GLN A 192 10.61 27.04 16.92
N TRP A 193 10.20 27.22 15.66
CA TRP A 193 10.31 28.49 14.92
C TRP A 193 9.40 29.57 15.51
N THR A 194 8.14 29.24 15.80
CA THR A 194 7.16 30.18 16.36
C THR A 194 7.55 30.61 17.78
N LYS A 195 7.95 29.65 18.63
CA LYS A 195 8.49 29.89 19.98
C LYS A 195 9.78 30.72 19.98
N GLY A 196 10.50 30.79 18.86
CA GLY A 196 11.76 31.53 18.75
C GLY A 196 12.99 30.79 19.29
N SER A 197 12.93 29.46 19.36
CA SER A 197 14.08 28.62 19.75
C SER A 197 15.18 28.62 18.67
N ILE A 198 14.82 28.94 17.43
CA ILE A 198 15.73 29.16 16.31
C ILE A 198 15.96 30.67 16.15
N ARG A 199 17.24 31.09 16.25
CA ARG A 199 17.64 32.49 16.14
C ARG A 199 17.94 32.87 14.69
N THR A 200 16.88 33.11 13.91
CA THR A 200 17.00 33.58 12.51
C THR A 200 16.66 35.07 12.38
N PRO A 201 17.17 35.76 11.34
CA PRO A 201 16.72 37.11 11.01
C PRO A 201 15.19 37.14 10.84
N LYS A 202 14.55 38.25 11.27
CA LYS A 202 13.09 38.40 11.26
C LYS A 202 12.46 38.06 9.90
N PHE A 203 13.11 38.47 8.81
CA PHE A 203 12.66 38.18 7.45
C PHE A 203 12.45 36.66 7.20
N PHE A 204 13.44 35.83 7.51
CA PHE A 204 13.35 34.38 7.32
C PHE A 204 12.31 33.75 8.24
N LYS A 205 12.16 34.24 9.48
CA LYS A 205 11.10 33.80 10.39
C LYS A 205 9.71 34.05 9.79
N TYR A 206 9.46 35.25 9.26
CA TYR A 206 8.18 35.58 8.65
C TYR A 206 7.94 34.81 7.36
N LEU A 207 8.97 34.65 6.52
CA LEU A 207 8.87 33.86 5.28
C LEU A 207 8.53 32.40 5.58
N TYR A 208 9.21 31.77 6.54
CA TYR A 208 8.91 30.40 6.96
C TYR A 208 7.49 30.26 7.50
N THR A 209 7.06 31.17 8.38
CA THR A 209 5.68 31.16 8.91
C THR A 209 4.65 31.34 7.81
N LEU A 210 4.89 32.23 6.84
CA LEU A 210 4.02 32.43 5.69
C LEU A 210 3.89 31.15 4.86
N ILE A 211 5.02 30.51 4.54
CA ILE A 211 5.05 29.22 3.81
C ILE A 211 4.27 28.15 4.59
N ALA A 212 4.53 28.01 5.90
CA ALA A 212 3.81 27.06 6.75
C ALA A 212 2.30 27.31 6.75
N CYS A 213 1.87 28.56 6.90
CA CYS A 213 0.45 28.94 6.84
C CYS A 213 -0.18 28.62 5.49
N LEU A 214 0.47 28.98 4.37
CA LEU A 214 -0.04 28.69 3.03
C LEU A 214 -0.22 27.19 2.82
N MET A 215 0.74 26.39 3.25
CA MET A 215 0.68 24.93 3.11
C MET A 215 -0.42 24.31 3.95
N LEU A 216 -0.61 24.79 5.18
CA LEU A 216 -1.72 24.35 6.02
C LEU A 216 -3.06 24.71 5.37
N ILE A 217 -3.20 25.94 4.85
CA ILE A 217 -4.41 26.36 4.14
C ILE A 217 -4.67 25.48 2.91
N CYS A 218 -3.66 25.19 2.09
CA CYS A 218 -3.79 24.28 0.94
C CYS A 218 -4.19 22.86 1.38
N ALA A 219 -3.59 22.34 2.45
CA ALA A 219 -3.91 21.02 2.98
C ALA A 219 -5.35 20.97 3.55
N PHE A 220 -5.78 22.01 4.25
CA PHE A 220 -7.16 22.15 4.74
C PHE A 220 -8.17 22.32 3.60
N TYR A 221 -7.78 22.96 2.49
CA TYR A 221 -8.63 23.09 1.31
C TYR A 221 -8.80 21.77 0.57
N TYR A 222 -7.77 20.92 0.52
CA TYR A 222 -7.83 19.65 -0.21
C TYR A 222 -9.00 18.78 0.22
N SER A 223 -9.25 18.63 1.52
CA SER A 223 -10.32 17.75 2.03
C SER A 223 -11.73 18.17 1.59
N PRO A 224 -12.20 19.43 1.82
CA PRO A 224 -13.49 19.89 1.33
C PRO A 224 -13.51 19.97 -0.20
N ALA A 225 -12.41 20.36 -0.87
CA ALA A 225 -12.37 20.40 -2.33
C ALA A 225 -12.53 19.00 -2.93
N ALA A 226 -11.80 18.01 -2.43
CA ALA A 226 -11.93 16.61 -2.86
C ALA A 226 -13.35 16.08 -2.60
N ALA A 227 -13.95 16.40 -1.46
CA ALA A 227 -15.33 16.04 -1.17
C ALA A 227 -16.30 16.68 -2.18
N MET A 228 -16.17 17.99 -2.44
CA MET A 228 -17.02 18.71 -3.40
C MET A 228 -16.81 18.23 -4.84
N THR A 229 -15.56 17.97 -5.25
CA THR A 229 -15.24 17.40 -6.56
C THR A 229 -15.86 16.02 -6.71
N LYS A 230 -15.78 15.16 -5.68
CA LYS A 230 -16.43 13.84 -5.72
C LYS A 230 -17.94 13.93 -5.73
N ILE A 231 -18.53 14.95 -5.09
CA ILE A 231 -19.97 15.25 -5.21
C ILE A 231 -20.32 15.74 -6.63
N SER A 232 -19.47 16.57 -7.27
CA SER A 232 -19.76 17.13 -8.60
C SER A 232 -19.50 16.17 -9.77
N GLU A 233 -18.43 15.36 -9.68
CA GLU A 233 -18.11 14.29 -10.66
C GLU A 233 -19.09 13.12 -10.56
N SER A 234 -19.79 13.05 -9.44
CA SER A 234 -20.81 12.06 -9.20
C SER A 234 -22.08 12.42 -9.96
N ASN A 235 -22.46 11.59 -10.94
CA ASN A 235 -23.79 11.59 -11.54
C ASN A 235 -24.89 11.10 -10.57
N ILE A 236 -24.52 10.78 -9.33
CA ILE A 236 -25.40 10.36 -8.24
C ILE A 236 -25.98 11.64 -7.61
N SER A 237 -27.29 11.83 -7.73
CA SER A 237 -28.12 12.77 -6.97
C SER A 237 -28.20 12.34 -5.49
N GLY A 238 -27.04 12.17 -4.83
CA GLY A 238 -26.96 11.56 -3.50
C GLY A 238 -27.53 10.14 -3.45
N PHE A 239 -27.45 9.48 -2.28
CA PHE A 239 -27.92 8.09 -2.10
C PHE A 239 -29.41 7.86 -2.39
N ARG A 240 -30.20 8.89 -2.76
CA ARG A 240 -31.65 8.79 -2.97
C ARG A 240 -32.07 8.45 -4.40
N ASP A 241 -31.41 8.99 -5.43
CA ASP A 241 -31.96 8.97 -6.80
C ASP A 241 -30.93 8.55 -7.89
N SER A 242 -29.97 7.68 -7.55
CA SER A 242 -28.91 7.23 -8.47
C SER A 242 -29.16 5.87 -9.13
N ASP A 243 -29.04 5.83 -10.46
CA ASP A 243 -29.01 4.60 -11.28
C ASP A 243 -27.64 3.89 -11.30
N SER A 244 -26.60 4.50 -10.72
CA SER A 244 -25.29 3.84 -10.55
C SER A 244 -25.18 3.00 -9.28
N GLY A 245 -26.19 3.11 -8.41
CA GLY A 245 -26.38 2.25 -7.24
C GLY A 245 -26.72 0.81 -7.64
N LEU A 246 -26.75 -0.07 -6.65
CA LEU A 246 -27.28 -1.41 -6.84
C LEU A 246 -28.75 -1.29 -7.24
N LYS A 247 -29.12 -1.89 -8.37
CA LYS A 247 -30.53 -1.92 -8.77
C LYS A 247 -31.33 -2.73 -7.75
N GLU A 248 -32.61 -2.40 -7.56
CA GLU A 248 -33.47 -3.15 -6.61
C GLU A 248 -33.51 -4.65 -6.95
N SER A 249 -33.34 -5.02 -8.23
CA SER A 249 -33.20 -6.41 -8.67
C SER A 249 -31.91 -7.08 -8.17
N GLU A 250 -30.77 -6.40 -8.21
CA GLU A 250 -29.50 -6.89 -7.64
C GLU A 250 -29.61 -7.00 -6.10
N LEU A 251 -30.21 -6.00 -5.44
CA LEU A 251 -30.44 -6.04 -3.99
C LEU A 251 -31.39 -7.16 -3.58
N SER A 252 -32.43 -7.41 -4.36
CA SER A 252 -33.37 -8.49 -4.12
C SER A 252 -32.72 -9.86 -4.29
N ALA A 253 -31.86 -10.03 -5.31
CA ALA A 253 -31.07 -11.25 -5.49
C ALA A 253 -30.12 -11.48 -4.30
N LEU A 254 -29.47 -10.41 -3.81
CA LEU A 254 -28.62 -10.50 -2.62
C LEU A 254 -29.41 -10.86 -1.36
N LYS A 255 -30.58 -10.25 -1.13
CA LYS A 255 -31.45 -10.58 0.00
C LYS A 255 -31.91 -12.04 -0.07
N PHE A 256 -32.26 -12.51 -1.26
CA PHE A 256 -32.59 -13.91 -1.51
C PHE A 256 -31.41 -14.82 -1.16
N ALA A 257 -30.22 -14.55 -1.70
CA ALA A 257 -29.03 -15.37 -1.44
C ALA A 257 -28.70 -15.45 0.06
N LYS A 258 -28.75 -14.32 0.78
CA LYS A 258 -28.54 -14.29 2.24
C LYS A 258 -29.53 -15.13 3.05
N SER A 259 -30.74 -15.32 2.54
CA SER A 259 -31.82 -15.98 3.26
C SER A 259 -31.96 -17.46 2.90
N ASN A 260 -31.47 -17.87 1.72
CA ASN A 260 -31.78 -19.19 1.13
C ASN A 260 -30.55 -20.00 0.70
N ILE A 261 -29.36 -19.39 0.60
CA ILE A 261 -28.13 -20.11 0.23
C ILE A 261 -27.27 -20.26 1.49
N ASP A 262 -26.96 -21.50 1.86
CA ASP A 262 -26.10 -21.81 2.99
C ASP A 262 -24.64 -21.46 2.67
N ILE A 263 -23.85 -21.11 3.69
CA ILE A 263 -22.44 -20.74 3.55
C ILE A 263 -21.57 -21.90 3.02
N ASN A 264 -22.01 -23.15 3.24
CA ASN A 264 -21.32 -24.35 2.78
C ASN A 264 -21.66 -24.71 1.32
N GLN A 265 -22.60 -24.00 0.70
CA GLN A 265 -22.96 -24.19 -0.70
C GLN A 265 -22.12 -23.30 -1.62
N GLY A 266 -21.89 -23.77 -2.84
CA GLY A 266 -21.14 -23.04 -3.87
C GLY A 266 -22.04 -22.16 -4.73
N ILE A 267 -21.59 -20.94 -5.04
CA ILE A 267 -22.24 -20.06 -6.03
C ILE A 267 -21.27 -19.65 -7.13
N LEU A 268 -21.66 -19.88 -8.38
CA LEU A 268 -20.93 -19.41 -9.55
C LEU A 268 -21.29 -17.96 -9.86
N GLU A 269 -20.25 -17.13 -9.99
CA GLU A 269 -20.31 -15.76 -10.47
C GLU A 269 -19.18 -15.49 -11.46
N SER A 270 -19.31 -14.44 -12.28
CA SER A 270 -18.29 -14.01 -13.22
C SER A 270 -16.94 -13.67 -12.54
N VAL A 271 -15.88 -13.71 -13.35
CA VAL A 271 -14.52 -13.32 -12.97
C VAL A 271 -14.23 -11.90 -13.43
N GLY A 272 -13.68 -11.06 -12.56
CA GLY A 272 -13.30 -9.68 -12.87
C GLY A 272 -12.50 -9.05 -11.73
N GLU A 273 -11.62 -8.09 -12.01
CA GLU A 273 -10.68 -7.52 -11.01
C GLU A 273 -11.14 -6.19 -10.40
N TRP A 274 -11.86 -5.39 -11.17
CA TRP A 274 -12.15 -3.98 -10.84
C TRP A 274 -13.60 -3.60 -11.13
N ASP A 275 -14.47 -4.60 -11.26
CA ASP A 275 -15.87 -4.45 -11.66
C ASP A 275 -16.83 -5.06 -10.62
N GLY A 276 -18.07 -5.29 -11.04
CA GLY A 276 -19.13 -5.83 -10.17
C GLY A 276 -19.09 -7.34 -9.96
N SER A 277 -18.08 -8.05 -10.48
CA SER A 277 -17.97 -9.51 -10.37
C SER A 277 -17.91 -9.97 -8.92
N GLY A 278 -18.42 -11.17 -8.65
CA GLY A 278 -18.50 -11.72 -7.29
C GLY A 278 -19.43 -10.95 -6.37
N PHE A 279 -20.50 -10.36 -6.91
CA PHE A 279 -21.40 -9.50 -6.16
C PHE A 279 -22.06 -10.22 -4.98
N ILE A 280 -22.54 -11.44 -5.17
CA ILE A 280 -23.20 -12.23 -4.14
C ILE A 280 -22.15 -12.73 -3.13
N SER A 281 -21.15 -13.48 -3.59
CA SER A 281 -20.09 -14.07 -2.78
C SER A 281 -19.39 -13.06 -1.87
N ARG A 282 -19.03 -11.87 -2.38
CA ARG A 282 -18.37 -10.83 -1.56
C ARG A 282 -19.28 -10.22 -0.48
N ASN A 283 -20.61 -10.35 -0.61
CA ASN A 283 -21.59 -9.77 0.31
C ASN A 283 -22.28 -10.81 1.22
N THR A 284 -22.20 -12.11 0.89
CA THR A 284 -22.78 -13.21 1.68
C THR A 284 -21.72 -14.06 2.38
N GLY A 285 -20.50 -14.11 1.84
CA GLY A 285 -19.46 -15.06 2.26
C GLY A 285 -19.58 -16.44 1.60
N THR A 286 -20.62 -16.67 0.79
CA THR A 286 -20.80 -17.91 0.01
C THR A 286 -19.64 -18.06 -0.97
N ALA A 287 -19.07 -19.26 -1.04
CA ALA A 287 -17.88 -19.51 -1.85
C ALA A 287 -18.20 -19.45 -3.36
N ASN A 288 -17.35 -18.75 -4.12
CA ASN A 288 -17.27 -18.85 -5.58
C ASN A 288 -15.93 -19.47 -5.99
N ILE A 289 -15.83 -19.95 -7.24
CA ILE A 289 -14.63 -20.59 -7.80
C ILE A 289 -13.42 -19.64 -7.73
N VAL A 290 -13.56 -18.44 -8.29
CA VAL A 290 -12.58 -17.34 -8.23
C VAL A 290 -13.25 -16.04 -8.69
N ASN A 291 -12.88 -14.90 -8.09
CA ASN A 291 -13.35 -13.59 -8.55
C ASN A 291 -12.20 -12.72 -9.08
N TRP A 292 -11.22 -12.40 -8.23
CA TRP A 292 -10.12 -11.47 -8.55
C TRP A 292 -8.80 -12.26 -8.70
N PRO A 293 -8.60 -13.04 -9.79
CA PRO A 293 -7.44 -13.92 -9.94
C PRO A 293 -6.08 -13.22 -9.78
N GLY A 294 -5.88 -12.04 -10.34
CA GLY A 294 -4.69 -11.19 -10.18
C GLY A 294 -4.46 -10.74 -8.74
N HIS A 295 -5.52 -10.46 -7.97
CA HIS A 295 -5.36 -10.28 -6.52
C HIS A 295 -5.06 -11.58 -5.80
N GLN A 296 -5.73 -12.70 -6.13
CA GLN A 296 -5.38 -14.00 -5.52
C GLN A 296 -3.91 -14.37 -5.80
N ASN A 297 -3.42 -14.06 -7.01
CA ASN A 297 -2.06 -14.31 -7.48
C ASN A 297 -1.00 -13.62 -6.61
N GLN A 298 -1.28 -12.39 -6.16
CA GLN A 298 -0.40 -11.64 -5.27
C GLN A 298 -0.20 -12.32 -3.90
N TRP A 299 -1.21 -13.07 -3.43
CA TRP A 299 -1.24 -13.67 -2.09
C TRP A 299 -0.87 -15.15 -2.07
N ARG A 300 -0.86 -15.83 -3.23
CA ARG A 300 -0.71 -17.29 -3.35
C ARG A 300 0.40 -17.70 -4.32
N ASP A 301 1.52 -17.01 -4.25
CA ASP A 301 2.78 -17.37 -4.91
C ASP A 301 2.66 -17.75 -6.40
N SER A 302 1.85 -17.00 -7.13
CA SER A 302 1.60 -17.25 -8.55
C SER A 302 1.12 -18.66 -8.91
N ASN A 303 0.35 -19.32 -8.04
CA ASN A 303 -0.19 -20.65 -8.29
C ASN A 303 -1.00 -20.68 -9.62
N PRO A 304 -0.59 -21.48 -10.63
CA PRO A 304 -1.28 -21.58 -11.92
C PRO A 304 -2.76 -21.96 -11.82
N GLU A 305 -3.14 -22.67 -10.75
CA GLU A 305 -4.52 -23.09 -10.49
C GLU A 305 -5.49 -21.90 -10.42
N ILE A 306 -5.02 -20.72 -10.00
CA ILE A 306 -5.85 -19.51 -9.91
C ILE A 306 -6.37 -19.10 -11.28
N TYR A 307 -5.50 -19.10 -12.28
CA TYR A 307 -5.88 -18.76 -13.66
C TYR A 307 -6.61 -19.92 -14.33
N GLN A 308 -6.29 -21.17 -14.00
CA GLN A 308 -7.07 -22.31 -14.46
C GLN A 308 -8.53 -22.23 -13.99
N ARG A 309 -8.75 -21.88 -12.71
CA ARG A 309 -10.08 -21.64 -12.14
C ARG A 309 -10.82 -20.52 -12.88
N ALA A 310 -10.12 -19.44 -13.23
CA ALA A 310 -10.71 -18.36 -14.00
C ALA A 310 -11.08 -18.79 -15.42
N THR A 311 -10.23 -19.58 -16.07
CA THR A 311 -10.53 -20.20 -17.36
C THR A 311 -11.73 -21.15 -17.27
N ASP A 312 -11.83 -21.95 -16.22
CA ASP A 312 -12.94 -22.86 -16.02
C ASP A 312 -14.26 -22.10 -15.83
N VAL A 313 -14.29 -21.00 -15.06
CA VAL A 313 -15.47 -20.12 -14.96
C VAL A 313 -15.86 -19.56 -16.32
N GLU A 314 -14.89 -19.06 -17.09
CA GLU A 314 -15.12 -18.55 -18.44
C GLU A 314 -15.71 -19.64 -19.36
N ILE A 315 -15.21 -20.88 -19.27
CA ILE A 315 -15.76 -22.02 -20.02
C ILE A 315 -17.20 -22.31 -19.58
N ILE A 316 -17.48 -22.37 -18.27
CA ILE A 316 -18.83 -22.66 -17.75
C ILE A 316 -19.83 -21.64 -18.30
N TYR A 317 -19.52 -20.36 -18.29
CA TYR A 317 -20.41 -19.33 -18.81
C TYR A 317 -20.47 -19.32 -20.34
N SER A 318 -19.35 -19.46 -21.05
CA SER A 318 -19.28 -19.26 -22.51
C SER A 318 -19.63 -20.49 -23.37
N THR A 319 -19.49 -21.71 -22.86
CA THR A 319 -19.81 -22.93 -23.65
C THR A 319 -21.31 -23.04 -23.89
N THR A 320 -21.73 -23.62 -25.01
CA THR A 320 -23.13 -24.04 -25.24
C THR A 320 -23.33 -25.54 -24.99
N ASN A 321 -22.25 -26.29 -24.72
CA ASN A 321 -22.31 -27.71 -24.39
C ASN A 321 -22.71 -27.88 -22.91
N ILE A 322 -23.88 -28.47 -22.68
CA ILE A 322 -24.45 -28.65 -21.34
C ILE A 322 -23.57 -29.57 -20.48
N ASP A 323 -23.09 -30.68 -21.04
CA ASP A 323 -22.30 -31.67 -20.30
C ASP A 323 -20.94 -31.11 -19.87
N GLN A 324 -20.34 -30.26 -20.71
CA GLN A 324 -19.09 -29.58 -20.39
C GLN A 324 -19.27 -28.62 -19.20
N ALA A 325 -20.32 -27.80 -19.22
CA ALA A 325 -20.62 -26.88 -18.13
C ALA A 325 -20.96 -27.63 -16.83
N LYS A 326 -21.83 -28.65 -16.91
CA LYS A 326 -22.18 -29.49 -15.75
C LYS A 326 -20.95 -30.14 -15.13
N SER A 327 -20.09 -30.76 -15.93
CA SER A 327 -18.85 -31.40 -15.45
C SER A 327 -17.97 -30.45 -14.63
N LEU A 328 -17.83 -29.19 -15.06
CA LEU A 328 -17.09 -28.18 -14.31
C LEU A 328 -17.83 -27.68 -13.07
N LEU A 329 -19.16 -27.52 -13.12
CA LEU A 329 -19.96 -27.18 -11.93
C LEU A 329 -19.81 -28.24 -10.83
N TYR A 330 -19.87 -29.52 -11.19
CA TYR A 330 -19.63 -30.63 -10.26
C TYR A 330 -18.21 -30.63 -9.69
N LYS A 331 -17.20 -30.42 -10.54
CA LYS A 331 -15.79 -30.35 -10.13
C LYS A 331 -15.55 -29.33 -9.01
N TYR A 332 -16.29 -28.23 -9.01
CA TYR A 332 -16.15 -27.13 -8.05
C TYR A 332 -17.26 -27.08 -7.00
N GLU A 333 -18.11 -28.11 -6.91
CA GLU A 333 -19.21 -28.19 -5.93
C GLU A 333 -20.11 -26.94 -5.97
N ILE A 334 -20.47 -26.51 -7.17
CA ILE A 334 -21.38 -25.36 -7.36
C ILE A 334 -22.83 -25.81 -7.32
N ASP A 335 -23.57 -25.26 -6.35
CA ASP A 335 -25.00 -25.50 -6.16
C ASP A 335 -25.87 -24.44 -6.83
N PHE A 336 -25.37 -23.20 -6.94
CA PHE A 336 -26.12 -22.08 -7.50
C PHE A 336 -25.34 -21.38 -8.61
N VAL A 337 -26.03 -20.97 -9.67
CA VAL A 337 -25.50 -20.07 -10.69
C VAL A 337 -26.21 -18.74 -10.60
N TYR A 338 -25.46 -17.68 -10.34
CA TYR A 338 -25.95 -16.32 -10.43
C TYR A 338 -25.70 -15.76 -11.83
N ILE A 339 -26.72 -15.11 -12.38
CA ILE A 339 -26.62 -14.37 -13.65
C ILE A 339 -27.14 -12.98 -13.35
N GLY A 340 -26.23 -12.08 -13.05
CA GLY A 340 -26.48 -10.68 -12.74
C GLY A 340 -26.04 -9.76 -13.86
N ARG A 341 -25.88 -8.47 -13.52
CA ARG A 341 -25.49 -7.44 -14.49
C ARG A 341 -24.15 -7.75 -15.18
N GLN A 342 -23.17 -8.30 -14.48
CA GLN A 342 -21.85 -8.58 -15.09
C GLN A 342 -21.93 -9.75 -16.04
N GLU A 343 -22.58 -10.84 -15.64
CA GLU A 343 -22.77 -12.02 -16.47
C GLU A 343 -23.57 -11.68 -17.73
N LEU A 344 -24.63 -10.87 -17.61
CA LEU A 344 -25.45 -10.41 -18.73
C LEU A 344 -24.69 -9.48 -19.69
N ASN A 345 -23.69 -8.74 -19.20
CA ASN A 345 -22.85 -7.87 -20.04
C ASN A 345 -21.72 -8.63 -20.73
N GLN A 346 -21.21 -9.69 -20.09
CA GLN A 346 -20.04 -10.44 -20.56
C GLN A 346 -20.41 -11.59 -21.51
N TYR A 347 -21.58 -12.21 -21.32
CA TYR A 347 -21.98 -13.41 -22.04
C TYR A 347 -23.28 -13.21 -22.82
N THR A 348 -23.43 -13.95 -23.93
CA THR A 348 -24.61 -13.87 -24.79
C THR A 348 -25.78 -14.69 -24.24
N ASN A 349 -27.02 -14.31 -24.60
CA ASN A 349 -28.21 -15.06 -24.19
C ASN A 349 -28.16 -16.56 -24.57
N ASN A 350 -27.66 -16.89 -25.76
CA ASN A 350 -27.53 -18.29 -26.20
C ASN A 350 -26.62 -19.12 -25.28
N GLN A 351 -25.61 -18.48 -24.69
CA GLN A 351 -24.71 -19.13 -23.73
C GLN A 351 -25.35 -19.25 -22.34
N LEU A 352 -26.17 -18.28 -21.93
CA LEU A 352 -26.76 -18.23 -20.60
C LEU A 352 -28.09 -19.01 -20.46
N VAL A 353 -28.81 -19.25 -21.55
CA VAL A 353 -30.10 -19.99 -21.52
C VAL A 353 -29.91 -21.44 -21.09
N LYS A 354 -28.75 -22.05 -21.38
CA LYS A 354 -28.44 -23.45 -21.05
C LYS A 354 -28.63 -23.78 -19.56
N PHE A 355 -28.36 -22.83 -18.67
CA PHE A 355 -28.47 -23.06 -17.23
C PHE A 355 -29.90 -23.38 -16.80
N GLY A 356 -30.93 -22.90 -17.52
CA GLY A 356 -32.32 -23.25 -17.25
C GLY A 356 -32.68 -24.71 -17.52
N SER A 357 -31.81 -25.45 -18.23
CA SER A 357 -31.93 -26.91 -18.44
C SER A 357 -31.07 -27.73 -17.48
N MET A 358 -30.26 -27.06 -16.65
CA MET A 358 -29.36 -27.69 -15.69
C MET A 358 -29.91 -27.69 -14.26
N GLY A 359 -31.02 -27.01 -14.02
CA GLY A 359 -31.53 -26.81 -12.68
C GLY A 359 -32.79 -25.97 -12.64
N THR A 360 -33.21 -25.62 -11.42
CA THR A 360 -34.46 -24.92 -11.15
C THR A 360 -34.21 -23.43 -10.93
N LEU A 361 -35.02 -22.58 -11.57
CA LEU A 361 -35.02 -21.14 -11.32
C LEU A 361 -35.60 -20.87 -9.92
N VAL A 362 -34.77 -20.39 -8.99
CA VAL A 362 -35.18 -20.14 -7.60
C VAL A 362 -35.36 -18.65 -7.28
N PHE A 363 -34.79 -17.76 -8.10
CA PHE A 363 -35.00 -16.32 -8.00
C PHE A 363 -34.94 -15.64 -9.36
N GLY A 364 -35.78 -14.63 -9.57
CA GLY A 364 -35.72 -13.73 -10.73
C GLY A 364 -36.46 -14.27 -11.96
N SER A 365 -35.97 -13.92 -13.15
CA SER A 365 -36.55 -14.36 -14.43
C SER A 365 -35.47 -14.69 -15.45
N MET A 366 -35.78 -15.59 -16.39
CA MET A 366 -34.80 -16.07 -17.38
C MET A 366 -34.22 -14.97 -18.29
N ASP A 367 -34.95 -13.88 -18.50
CA ASP A 367 -34.53 -12.75 -19.34
C ASP A 367 -33.77 -11.65 -18.57
N ASN A 368 -33.62 -11.79 -17.24
CA ASN A 368 -33.02 -10.78 -16.39
C ASN A 368 -32.17 -11.43 -15.29
N ILE A 369 -31.88 -10.67 -14.22
CA ILE A 369 -31.17 -11.15 -13.04
C ILE A 369 -31.87 -12.38 -12.48
N ARG A 370 -31.09 -13.44 -12.24
CA ARG A 370 -31.60 -14.72 -11.77
C ARG A 370 -30.59 -15.52 -10.97
N ILE A 371 -31.11 -16.42 -10.15
CA ILE A 371 -30.35 -17.46 -9.47
C ILE A 371 -30.99 -18.81 -9.84
N ILE A 372 -30.16 -19.74 -10.28
CA ILE A 372 -30.57 -21.09 -10.66
C ILE A 372 -29.90 -22.06 -9.70
N GLU A 373 -30.69 -22.91 -9.06
CA GLU A 373 -30.20 -24.04 -8.26
C GLU A 373 -29.94 -25.22 -9.18
N ILE A 374 -28.71 -25.71 -9.22
CA ILE A 374 -28.26 -26.76 -10.11
C ILE A 374 -28.71 -28.13 -9.60
N GLU A 375 -29.29 -28.93 -10.48
CA GLU A 375 -29.63 -30.32 -10.18
C GLU A 375 -28.37 -31.18 -10.32
N HIS A 376 -27.96 -31.77 -9.21
CA HIS A 376 -26.80 -32.67 -9.14
C HIS A 376 -27.14 -34.11 -9.52
#